data_AF-A0A4Q6ABM4-F1
#
_entry.id   AF-A0A4Q6ABM4-F1
#
_cell.length_a   1.000
_cell.length_b   1.000
_cell.length_c   1.000
_cell.angle_alpha   90.00
_cell.angle_beta   90.00
_cell.angle_gamma   90.00
#
_symmetry.space_group_name_H-M   'P 1'
#
loop_
_entity.id
_entity.type
_entity.pdbx_description
1 polymer ?
#
loop_
_entity_poly.entity_id
_entity_poly.type
_entity_poly.pdbx_seq_one_letter_code
_entity_poly.pdbx_strand_id
1 'polypeptide(L)'
;TMNAIDLNTGEIAWQVPLGENEKLKKQGMENTGSFNRGGGIATAGGLIFIGATEDGKFRAFDQRSGKVLWEHELPGMASSIPSTYAANGKQYVVIAVGGNEKFKGGYVAFAIK
;
A
#
# COMPACT_ATOMS: atom_id res chain seq x y z
N THR A 1 7.87 1.53 -8.71
CA THR A 1 8.20 0.25 -8.05
C THR A 1 8.37 0.49 -6.56
N MET A 2 8.30 -0.56 -5.74
CA MET A 2 8.70 -0.57 -4.34
C MET A 2 9.95 -1.44 -4.20
N ASN A 3 10.94 -0.96 -3.46
CA ASN A 3 12.23 -1.63 -3.30
C ASN A 3 12.54 -1.83 -1.81
N ALA A 4 13.16 -2.95 -1.47
CA ALA A 4 13.89 -3.11 -0.22
C ALA A 4 15.39 -3.07 -0.50
N ILE A 5 16.11 -2.32 0.33
CA ILE A 5 17.56 -2.15 0.24
C ILE A 5 18.16 -2.59 1.56
N ASP A 6 19.17 -3.45 1.53
CA ASP A 6 20.00 -3.73 2.70
C ASP A 6 20.96 -2.56 2.90
N LEU A 7 20.84 -1.88 4.03
CA LEU A 7 21.67 -0.69 4.32
C LEU A 7 23.10 -1.04 4.74
N ASN A 8 23.40 -2.31 5.06
CA ASN A 8 24.77 -2.74 5.36
C ASN A 8 25.59 -2.94 4.08
N THR A 9 24.95 -3.46 3.03
CA THR A 9 25.64 -3.80 1.76
C THR A 9 25.34 -2.81 0.63
N GLY A 10 24.23 -2.08 0.71
CA GLY A 10 23.71 -1.23 -0.36
C GLY A 10 22.95 -2.00 -1.45
N GLU A 11 22.75 -3.31 -1.28
CA GLU A 11 22.13 -4.16 -2.29
C GLU A 11 20.59 -4.09 -2.25
N ILE A 12 19.96 -4.22 -3.42
CA ILE A 12 18.51 -4.36 -3.52
C ILE A 12 18.14 -5.81 -3.18
N ALA A 13 17.51 -6.02 -2.03
CA ALA A 13 17.03 -7.32 -1.61
C ALA A 13 15.86 -7.81 -2.48
N TRP A 14 14.95 -6.89 -2.83
CA TRP A 14 13.89 -7.13 -3.81
C TRP A 14 13.38 -5.82 -4.40
N GLN A 15 12.81 -5.92 -5.59
CA GLN A 15 12.13 -4.85 -6.30
C GLN A 15 10.85 -5.41 -6.94
N VAL A 16 9.71 -4.77 -6.66
CA VAL A 16 8.42 -5.17 -7.19
C VAL A 16 7.65 -3.96 -7.75
N PRO A 17 6.79 -4.14 -8.76
CA PRO A 17 5.83 -3.12 -9.17
C PRO A 17 4.90 -2.75 -8.00
N LEU A 18 4.54 -1.47 -7.91
CA LEU A 18 3.61 -0.97 -6.90
C LEU A 18 2.42 -0.35 -7.63
N GLY A 19 1.24 -0.94 -7.42
CA GLY A 19 0.03 -0.54 -8.10
C GLY A 19 -0.10 -1.12 -9.51
N GLU A 20 -1.21 -0.81 -10.16
CA GLU A 20 -1.47 -1.15 -11.55
C GLU A 20 -1.96 0.02 -12.37
N ASN A 21 -1.55 0.04 -13.63
CA ASN A 21 -2.08 0.95 -14.63
C ASN A 21 -3.29 0.31 -15.31
N GLU A 22 -4.48 0.81 -15.02
CA GLU A 22 -5.73 0.27 -15.56
C GLU A 22 -5.80 0.26 -17.10
N LYS A 23 -5.12 1.18 -17.79
CA LYS A 23 -5.10 1.19 -19.27
C LYS A 23 -4.26 0.05 -19.81
N LEU A 24 -3.08 -0.18 -19.23
CA LEU A 24 -2.19 -1.27 -19.63
C LEU A 24 -2.76 -2.63 -19.23
N LYS A 25 -3.42 -2.70 -18.07
CA LYS A 25 -4.14 -3.90 -17.62
C LYS A 25 -5.25 -4.31 -18.58
N LYS A 26 -6.03 -3.36 -19.10
CA LYS A 26 -7.04 -3.61 -20.14
C LYS A 26 -6.46 -4.11 -21.46
N GLN A 27 -5.16 -3.91 -21.69
CA GLN A 27 -4.42 -4.43 -22.84
C GLN A 27 -3.79 -5.80 -22.57
N GLY A 28 -4.05 -6.42 -21.41
CA GLY A 28 -3.54 -7.74 -21.03
C GLY A 28 -2.16 -7.72 -20.37
N MET A 29 -1.65 -6.55 -19.97
CA MET A 29 -0.40 -6.45 -19.22
C MET A 29 -0.67 -6.53 -17.71
N GLU A 30 0.14 -7.31 -16.99
CA GLU A 30 0.07 -7.43 -15.54
C GLU A 30 1.36 -6.91 -14.89
N ASN A 31 1.30 -6.57 -13.61
CA ASN A 31 2.42 -6.05 -12.82
C ASN A 31 3.08 -4.83 -13.46
N THR A 32 2.24 -3.97 -14.04
CA THR A 32 2.61 -2.76 -14.76
C THR A 32 3.16 -1.66 -13.86
N GLY A 33 2.81 -1.71 -12.57
CA GLY A 33 3.08 -0.60 -11.66
C GLY A 33 2.16 0.59 -11.94
N SER A 34 2.19 1.56 -11.03
CA SER A 34 1.46 2.81 -11.18
C SER A 34 2.32 3.97 -10.71
N PHE A 35 1.94 5.18 -11.12
CA PHE A 35 2.49 6.38 -10.50
C PHE A 35 2.17 6.34 -9.00
N ASN A 36 3.20 6.48 -8.16
CA ASN A 36 3.02 6.44 -6.72
C ASN A 36 3.34 7.78 -6.08
N ARG A 37 2.47 8.21 -5.16
CA ARG A 37 2.64 9.44 -4.37
C ARG A 37 2.24 9.17 -2.92
N GLY A 38 3.22 9.20 -2.02
CA GLY A 38 3.06 8.85 -0.61
C GLY A 38 4.11 7.84 -0.17
N GLY A 39 3.85 7.17 0.95
CA GLY A 39 4.73 6.15 1.51
C GLY A 39 3.95 5.07 2.24
N GLY A 40 4.66 4.05 2.69
CA GLY A 40 4.11 2.96 3.48
C GLY A 40 4.65 2.96 4.91
N ILE A 41 4.11 2.07 5.73
CA ILE A 41 4.65 1.75 7.05
C ILE A 41 5.06 0.28 7.09
N ALA A 42 6.15 -0.03 7.79
CA ALA A 42 6.52 -1.40 8.13
C ALA A 42 6.09 -1.70 9.57
N THR A 43 5.75 -2.95 9.84
CA THR A 43 5.35 -3.43 11.17
C THR A 43 6.31 -4.52 11.65
N ALA A 44 6.40 -4.71 12.97
CA ALA A 44 7.22 -5.78 13.56
C ALA A 44 6.77 -7.19 13.14
N GLY A 45 5.51 -7.34 12.67
CA GLY A 45 4.99 -8.60 12.13
C GLY A 45 5.48 -8.96 10.73
N GLY A 46 6.38 -8.15 10.14
CA GLY A 46 6.92 -8.42 8.80
C GLY A 46 5.99 -7.98 7.66
N LEU A 47 5.06 -7.07 7.93
CA LEU A 47 4.14 -6.53 6.92
C LEU A 47 4.48 -5.08 6.59
N ILE A 48 4.39 -4.73 5.30
CA ILE A 48 4.41 -3.35 4.80
C ILE A 48 3.01 -2.99 4.32
N PHE A 49 2.46 -1.87 4.82
CA PHE A 49 1.17 -1.35 4.38
C PHE A 49 1.33 -0.06 3.57
N ILE A 50 0.67 0.03 2.41
CA ILE A 50 0.76 1.18 1.51
C ILE A 50 -0.47 1.31 0.60
N GLY A 51 -0.95 2.53 0.37
CA GLY A 51 -2.07 2.84 -0.54
C GLY A 51 -1.77 3.90 -1.60
N ALA A 52 -0.49 4.24 -1.75
CA ALA A 52 0.02 5.41 -2.45
C ALA A 52 -0.07 5.33 -4.00
N THR A 53 -1.05 4.61 -4.56
CA THR A 53 -1.16 4.28 -5.99
C THR A 53 -2.44 4.84 -6.61
N GLU A 54 -2.39 5.15 -7.91
CA GLU A 54 -3.55 5.70 -8.64
C GLU A 54 -4.69 4.70 -8.85
N ASP A 55 -4.41 3.40 -8.71
CA ASP A 55 -5.42 2.35 -8.77
C ASP A 55 -6.34 2.29 -7.55
N GLY A 56 -6.15 3.19 -6.58
CA GLY A 56 -7.01 3.32 -5.41
C GLY A 56 -6.96 2.10 -4.49
N LYS A 57 -5.94 1.25 -4.55
CA LYS A 57 -5.85 0.07 -3.69
C LYS A 57 -4.94 0.28 -2.49
N PHE A 58 -5.41 -0.17 -1.32
CA PHE A 58 -4.60 -0.36 -0.12
C PHE A 58 -4.09 -1.79 -0.05
N ARG A 59 -2.80 -1.96 0.27
CA ARG A 59 -2.13 -3.26 0.19
C ARG A 59 -1.33 -3.57 1.43
N ALA A 60 -1.24 -4.86 1.73
CA ALA A 60 -0.28 -5.43 2.66
C ALA A 60 0.72 -6.30 1.88
N PHE A 61 2.00 -6.03 2.05
CA PHE A 61 3.09 -6.77 1.44
C PHE A 61 3.88 -7.55 2.49
N ASP A 62 4.37 -8.72 2.12
CA ASP A 62 5.42 -9.41 2.87
C ASP A 62 6.73 -8.62 2.77
N GLN A 63 7.29 -8.23 3.92
CA GLN A 63 8.49 -7.39 3.98
C GLN A 63 9.74 -8.09 3.41
N ARG A 64 9.80 -9.42 3.43
CA ARG A 64 10.99 -10.18 3.00
C ARG A 64 11.03 -10.43 1.50
N SER A 65 9.88 -10.55 0.86
CA SER A 65 9.77 -10.93 -0.56
C SER A 65 9.13 -9.88 -1.44
N GLY A 66 8.47 -8.86 -0.87
CA GLY A 66 7.71 -7.87 -1.64
C GLY A 66 6.42 -8.44 -2.26
N LYS A 67 5.98 -9.65 -1.86
CA LYS A 67 4.72 -10.22 -2.35
C LYS A 67 3.52 -9.53 -1.73
N VAL A 68 2.50 -9.23 -2.54
CA VAL A 68 1.20 -8.79 -2.04
C VAL A 68 0.55 -9.98 -1.32
N LEU A 69 0.24 -9.81 -0.04
CA LEU A 69 -0.47 -10.80 0.77
C LEU A 69 -1.98 -10.49 0.85
N TRP A 70 -2.33 -9.21 0.75
CA TRP A 70 -3.71 -8.76 0.82
C TRP A 70 -3.85 -7.39 0.15
N GLU A 71 -5.03 -7.14 -0.42
CA GLU A 71 -5.41 -5.84 -0.98
C GLU A 71 -6.89 -5.51 -0.77
N HIS A 72 -7.20 -4.22 -0.79
CA HIS A 72 -8.56 -3.69 -0.71
C HIS A 72 -8.69 -2.43 -1.56
N GLU A 73 -9.82 -2.31 -2.26
CA GLU A 73 -10.16 -1.10 -3.00
C GLU A 73 -10.62 -0.01 -2.03
N LEU A 74 -9.95 1.13 -2.06
CA LEU A 74 -10.34 2.33 -1.32
C LEU A 74 -11.36 3.12 -2.12
N PRO A 75 -12.23 3.89 -1.45
CA PRO A 75 -13.23 4.72 -2.12
C PRO A 75 -12.66 5.92 -2.89
N GLY A 76 -11.34 6.12 -2.85
CA GLY A 76 -10.61 7.17 -3.54
C GLY A 76 -9.10 6.95 -3.46
N MET A 77 -8.33 7.81 -4.13
CA MET A 77 -6.87 7.76 -4.06
C MET A 77 -6.39 8.16 -2.65
N ALA A 78 -5.51 7.34 -2.06
CA ALA A 78 -4.88 7.63 -0.79
C ALA A 78 -3.40 7.98 -0.98
N SER A 79 -3.11 9.27 -1.14
CA SER A 79 -1.74 9.77 -1.23
C SER A 79 -1.06 10.01 0.14
N SER A 80 -1.70 9.56 1.22
CA SER A 80 -1.22 9.69 2.60
C SER A 80 -0.30 8.53 3.00
N ILE A 81 0.49 8.73 4.06
CA ILE A 81 1.24 7.65 4.72
C ILE A 81 0.32 7.03 5.78
N PRO A 82 0.10 5.70 5.79
CA PRO A 82 -0.71 5.05 6.81
C PRO A 82 -0.13 5.22 8.21
N SER A 83 -0.93 4.97 9.24
CA SER A 83 -0.48 4.86 10.62
C SER A 83 -1.04 3.60 11.27
N THR A 84 -0.38 3.08 12.29
CA THR A 84 -0.89 1.96 13.08
C THR A 84 -1.06 2.35 14.54
N TYR A 85 -2.09 1.82 15.18
CA TYR A 85 -2.39 2.05 16.59
C TYR A 85 -3.06 0.81 17.19
N ALA A 86 -3.14 0.76 18.52
CA ALA A 86 -3.91 -0.26 19.22
C ALA A 86 -5.08 0.37 19.99
N ALA A 87 -6.23 -0.29 19.98
CA ALA A 87 -7.40 0.08 20.76
C ALA A 87 -8.08 -1.19 21.26
N ASN A 88 -8.44 -1.24 22.55
CA ASN A 88 -9.11 -2.39 23.18
C ASN A 88 -8.40 -3.73 22.91
N GLY A 89 -7.07 -3.73 22.99
CA GLY A 89 -6.25 -4.94 22.78
C GLY A 89 -6.12 -5.40 21.32
N LYS A 90 -6.64 -4.65 20.35
CA LYS A 90 -6.53 -4.98 18.93
C LYS A 90 -5.73 -3.92 18.17
N GLN A 91 -4.85 -4.37 17.27
CA GLN A 91 -4.08 -3.48 16.41
C GLN A 91 -4.90 -3.09 15.17
N TYR A 92 -4.75 -1.85 14.74
CA TYR A 92 -5.38 -1.28 13.55
C TYR A 92 -4.33 -0.60 12.68
N VAL A 93 -4.57 -0.58 11.37
CA VAL A 93 -3.87 0.29 10.42
C VAL A 93 -4.90 1.21 9.80
N VAL A 94 -4.61 2.50 9.80
CA VAL A 94 -5.49 3.55 9.29
C VAL A 94 -4.80 4.33 8.17
N ILE A 95 -5.57 4.69 7.16
CA ILE A 95 -5.12 5.53 6.06
C ILE A 95 -6.16 6.63 5.79
N ALA A 96 -5.67 7.84 5.51
CA ALA A 96 -6.51 8.94 5.08
C ALA A 96 -6.73 8.85 3.56
N VAL A 97 -8.00 8.85 3.15
CA VAL A 97 -8.41 8.81 1.76
C VAL A 97 -8.92 10.18 1.37
N GLY A 98 -8.32 10.75 0.31
CA GLY A 98 -8.74 12.03 -0.24
C GLY A 98 -10.17 11.95 -0.77
N GLY A 99 -10.94 13.00 -0.56
CA GLY A 99 -12.28 13.11 -1.15
C GLY A 99 -12.23 13.41 -2.65
N ASN A 100 -13.31 13.09 -3.34
CA ASN A 100 -13.59 13.50 -4.71
C ASN A 100 -15.10 13.79 -4.84
N GLU A 101 -15.60 14.06 -6.05
CA GLU A 101 -17.02 14.34 -6.29
C GLU A 101 -17.96 13.22 -5.79
N LYS A 102 -17.49 11.97 -5.72
CA LYS A 102 -18.25 10.79 -5.34
C LYS A 102 -18.03 10.33 -3.90
N PHE A 103 -16.92 10.73 -3.27
CA PHE A 103 -16.54 10.30 -1.93
C PHE A 103 -16.13 11.48 -1.06
N LYS A 104 -16.78 11.64 0.10
CA LYS A 104 -16.31 12.60 1.12
C LYS A 104 -15.05 12.02 1.77
N GLY A 105 -13.95 12.77 1.72
CA GLY A 105 -12.68 12.35 2.29
C GLY A 105 -12.81 11.92 3.76
N GLY A 106 -12.00 10.96 4.17
CA GLY A 106 -12.10 10.37 5.50
C GLY A 106 -11.01 9.35 5.79
N TYR A 107 -11.12 8.71 6.95
CA TYR A 107 -10.19 7.67 7.39
C TYR A 107 -10.81 6.29 7.19
N VAL A 108 -10.01 5.35 6.67
CA VAL A 108 -10.36 3.94 6.61
C VAL A 108 -9.41 3.19 7.53
N ALA A 109 -9.96 2.41 8.46
CA ALA A 109 -9.18 1.63 9.43
C ALA A 109 -9.44 0.13 9.27
N PHE A 110 -8.36 -0.64 9.20
CA PHE A 110 -8.36 -2.09 9.08
C PHE A 110 -7.84 -2.70 10.37
N ALA A 111 -8.55 -3.66 10.92
CA ALA A 111 -8.12 -4.35 12.12
C ALA A 111 -7.20 -5.53 11.74
N ILE A 112 -6.00 -5.58 12.33
CA ILE A 112 -5.07 -6.70 12.15
C ILE A 112 -5.51 -7.82 13.10
N LYS A 113 -5.48 -9.07 12.61
CA LYS A 113 -5.72 -10.27 13.39
C LYS A 113 -4.42 -11.04 13.58
#